data_AF-B8BL78-F1
#
_entry.id   AF-B8BL78-F1
#
_cell.length_a   1.000
_cell.length_b   1.000
_cell.length_c   1.000
_cell.angle_alpha   90.00
_cell.angle_beta   90.00
_cell.angle_gamma   90.00
#
_symmetry.space_group_name_H-M   'P 1'
#
loop_
_entity.id
_entity.type
_entity.pdbx_description
1 polymer ?
#
loop_
_entity_poly.entity_id
_entity_poly.type
_entity_poly.pdbx_seq_one_letter_code
_entity_poly.pdbx_strand_id
1 'polypeptide(L)'
;MPKRRRRRGRGVAPPPDPSPATIDYYCSLKEIAASGAPGAEDFVRNHGLHLLLFETPSGFAIFSLCGAEIHIPDALEIIWLKEFQKFDDNSSAINVGTGVNKQLTDMIMQWRRPGQKLVVGKPEYKSTIETFLGIPCLHDEVVMEVMWGMKRFMSNFVPAEESKLPKEDSLPMSQGLLMFLSRYGFDVKPEMVNEDIVRAAATLFHCDIIEKKCCRALLDVGHYLKRESGIDYENWDTLKLATAFKIICSRKIGDSDEMFSDDVQSKLLDDADKYKDLVYARDCLRLYENLVAAYNVRAVKKDGLALLVKRANADEAEQARSITTIIQMDEPLEG
;
A
#
# COMPACT_ATOMS: atom_id res chain seq x y z
N MET A 1 -26.63 11.85 -68.93
CA MET A 1 -27.32 11.95 -67.61
C MET A 1 -27.37 10.55 -66.98
N PRO A 2 -27.12 10.37 -65.67
CA PRO A 2 -25.91 9.67 -65.21
C PRO A 2 -26.10 8.23 -64.68
N LYS A 3 -25.00 7.45 -64.74
CA LYS A 3 -24.82 6.11 -64.15
C LYS A 3 -24.92 6.17 -62.62
N ARG A 4 -25.79 5.33 -62.04
CA ARG A 4 -25.94 5.12 -60.58
C ARG A 4 -24.65 4.52 -60.00
N ARG A 5 -23.92 5.30 -59.18
CA ARG A 5 -22.86 4.79 -58.29
C ARG A 5 -23.51 3.96 -57.17
N ARG A 6 -23.21 2.66 -57.14
CA ARG A 6 -23.44 1.80 -55.95
C ARG A 6 -22.55 2.32 -54.82
N ARG A 7 -23.16 2.79 -53.73
CA ARG A 7 -22.45 3.09 -52.48
C ARG A 7 -21.82 1.78 -51.96
N ARG A 8 -20.50 1.69 -51.94
CA ARG A 8 -19.79 0.71 -51.11
C ARG A 8 -20.14 1.02 -49.66
N GLY A 9 -20.83 0.12 -48.97
CA GLY A 9 -20.97 0.20 -47.52
C GLY A 9 -19.58 0.21 -46.91
N ARG A 10 -19.29 1.21 -46.07
CA ARG A 10 -18.16 1.14 -45.15
C ARG A 10 -18.46 -0.06 -44.24
N GLY A 11 -17.69 -1.13 -44.38
CA GLY A 11 -17.66 -2.17 -43.36
C GLY A 11 -17.29 -1.51 -42.05
N VAL A 12 -18.18 -1.61 -41.07
CA VAL A 12 -17.86 -1.27 -39.69
C VAL A 12 -16.76 -2.25 -39.27
N ALA A 13 -15.60 -1.73 -38.90
CA ALA A 13 -14.55 -2.57 -38.31
C ALA A 13 -15.16 -3.30 -37.10
N PRO A 14 -14.90 -4.60 -36.91
CA PRO A 14 -15.33 -5.29 -35.71
C PRO A 14 -14.85 -4.49 -34.49
N PRO A 15 -15.64 -4.40 -33.42
CA PRO A 15 -15.20 -3.75 -32.20
C PRO A 15 -13.86 -4.37 -31.79
N PRO A 16 -12.91 -3.56 -31.25
CA PRO A 16 -11.69 -4.13 -30.69
C PRO A 16 -12.11 -5.23 -29.72
N ASP A 17 -11.45 -6.40 -29.82
CA ASP A 17 -11.69 -7.50 -28.89
C ASP A 17 -11.68 -6.94 -27.47
N PRO A 18 -12.69 -7.26 -26.63
CA PRO A 18 -12.64 -6.86 -25.24
C PRO A 18 -11.33 -7.40 -24.68
N SER A 19 -10.53 -6.53 -24.07
CA SER A 19 -9.38 -6.92 -23.26
C SER A 19 -9.75 -8.16 -22.46
N PRO A 20 -8.93 -9.23 -22.45
CA PRO A 20 -9.24 -10.42 -21.65
C PRO A 20 -9.63 -9.97 -20.25
N ALA A 21 -10.77 -10.45 -19.76
CA ALA A 21 -11.25 -10.08 -18.44
C ALA A 21 -10.16 -10.42 -17.41
N THR A 22 -9.56 -9.41 -16.79
CA THR A 22 -8.59 -9.61 -15.72
C THR A 22 -9.34 -9.92 -14.43
N ILE A 23 -8.70 -10.64 -13.51
CA ILE A 23 -9.26 -10.81 -12.16
C ILE A 23 -9.44 -9.41 -11.56
N ASP A 24 -10.68 -9.10 -11.15
CA ASP A 24 -10.96 -7.91 -10.35
C ASP A 24 -10.69 -8.26 -8.89
N TYR A 25 -9.58 -7.74 -8.36
CA TYR A 25 -9.16 -7.98 -6.98
C TYR A 25 -10.00 -7.21 -5.95
N TYR A 26 -10.91 -6.33 -6.36
CA TYR A 26 -11.89 -5.71 -5.46
C TYR A 26 -13.08 -6.62 -5.16
N CYS A 27 -13.25 -7.70 -5.92
CA CYS A 27 -14.27 -8.71 -5.69
C CYS A 27 -13.88 -9.71 -4.59
N SER A 28 -14.87 -10.23 -3.88
CA SER A 28 -14.69 -11.38 -3.00
C SER A 28 -14.24 -12.62 -3.79
N LEU A 29 -13.59 -13.58 -3.13
CA LEU A 29 -13.19 -14.84 -3.78
C LEU A 29 -14.37 -15.58 -4.43
N LYS A 30 -15.59 -15.43 -3.90
CA LYS A 30 -16.80 -16.01 -4.49
C LYS A 30 -17.18 -15.33 -5.80
N GLU A 31 -17.11 -14.00 -5.83
CA GLU A 31 -17.37 -13.21 -7.03
C GLU A 31 -16.29 -13.45 -8.08
N ILE A 32 -15.01 -13.55 -7.68
CA ILE A 32 -13.90 -13.90 -8.58
C ILE A 32 -14.12 -15.29 -9.18
N ALA A 33 -14.49 -16.30 -8.38
CA ALA A 33 -14.80 -17.64 -8.89
C ALA A 33 -15.92 -17.61 -9.95
N ALA A 34 -16.92 -16.74 -9.77
CA ALA A 34 -18.04 -16.59 -10.69
C ALA A 34 -17.74 -15.73 -11.93
N SER A 35 -16.61 -15.00 -11.95
CA SER A 35 -16.29 -14.03 -12.99
C SER A 35 -15.94 -14.65 -14.35
N GLY A 36 -15.49 -15.92 -14.37
CA GLY A 36 -14.96 -16.56 -15.58
C GLY A 36 -13.63 -15.97 -16.07
N ALA A 37 -12.99 -15.07 -15.31
CA ALA A 37 -11.71 -14.48 -15.67
C ALA A 37 -10.61 -15.56 -15.76
N PRO A 38 -9.70 -15.51 -16.75
CA PRO A 38 -8.61 -16.46 -16.85
C PRO A 38 -7.75 -16.52 -15.57
N GLY A 39 -7.61 -17.73 -15.01
CA GLY A 39 -6.87 -17.97 -13.78
C GLY A 39 -7.66 -17.69 -12.49
N ALA A 40 -8.94 -17.29 -12.55
CA ALA A 40 -9.77 -17.06 -11.36
C ALA A 40 -9.95 -18.33 -10.51
N GLU A 41 -10.21 -19.47 -11.15
CA GLU A 41 -10.36 -20.76 -10.45
C GLU A 41 -9.07 -21.13 -9.70
N ASP A 42 -7.92 -21.02 -10.37
CA ASP A 42 -6.61 -21.27 -9.77
C ASP A 42 -6.32 -20.30 -8.62
N PHE A 43 -6.69 -19.02 -8.77
CA PHE A 43 -6.51 -18.01 -7.74
C PHE A 43 -7.33 -18.32 -6.48
N VAL A 44 -8.60 -18.68 -6.66
CA VAL A 44 -9.50 -19.06 -5.55
C VAL A 44 -9.05 -20.36 -4.91
N ARG A 45 -8.64 -21.37 -5.70
CA ARG A 45 -8.08 -22.63 -5.19
C ARG A 45 -6.82 -22.41 -4.36
N ASN A 46 -6.04 -21.38 -4.69
CA ASN A 46 -4.88 -20.96 -3.92
C ASN A 46 -5.20 -19.94 -2.80
N HIS A 47 -6.48 -19.78 -2.44
CA HIS A 47 -6.95 -18.87 -1.40
C HIS A 47 -6.58 -17.40 -1.62
N GLY A 48 -6.47 -16.97 -2.88
CA GLY A 48 -6.05 -15.62 -3.23
C GLY A 48 -4.56 -15.33 -3.00
N LEU A 49 -3.74 -16.37 -2.78
CA LEU A 49 -2.32 -16.22 -2.54
C LEU A 49 -1.49 -16.35 -3.82
N HIS A 50 -0.51 -15.47 -3.96
CA HIS A 50 0.57 -15.58 -4.92
C HIS A 50 1.87 -16.00 -4.23
N LEU A 51 2.78 -16.57 -5.01
CA LEU A 51 4.17 -16.72 -4.58
C LEU A 51 4.94 -15.52 -5.11
N LEU A 52 5.85 -14.95 -4.34
CA LEU A 52 6.66 -13.81 -4.76
C LEU A 52 8.14 -14.22 -4.71
N LEU A 53 8.84 -13.98 -5.82
CA LEU A 53 10.29 -14.14 -5.93
C LEU A 53 10.96 -12.78 -5.75
N PHE A 54 11.81 -12.69 -4.73
CA PHE A 54 12.53 -11.49 -4.36
C PHE A 54 14.03 -11.72 -4.49
N GLU A 55 14.71 -10.92 -5.29
CA GLU A 55 16.16 -10.93 -5.39
C GLU A 55 16.77 -10.04 -4.31
N THR A 56 17.73 -10.56 -3.56
CA THR A 56 18.54 -9.84 -2.57
C THR A 56 19.99 -9.73 -3.07
N PRO A 57 20.84 -8.87 -2.47
CA PRO A 57 22.22 -8.75 -2.93
C PRO A 57 23.03 -10.06 -2.86
N SER A 58 22.71 -10.97 -1.91
CA SER A 58 23.42 -12.24 -1.77
C SER A 58 22.64 -13.46 -2.28
N GLY A 59 21.43 -13.30 -2.80
CA GLY A 59 20.65 -14.45 -3.27
C GLY A 59 19.19 -14.15 -3.62
N PHE A 60 18.32 -15.13 -3.33
CA PHE A 60 16.89 -15.05 -3.61
C PHE A 60 16.06 -15.51 -2.41
N ALA A 61 14.93 -14.85 -2.23
CA ALA A 61 13.92 -15.17 -1.23
C ALA A 61 12.57 -15.44 -1.87
N ILE A 62 11.85 -16.40 -1.30
CA ILE A 62 10.49 -16.78 -1.67
C ILE A 62 9.54 -16.30 -0.57
N PHE A 63 8.48 -15.62 -0.97
CA PHE A 63 7.44 -15.13 -0.08
C PHE A 63 6.07 -15.65 -0.50
N SER A 64 5.19 -15.85 0.48
CA SER A 64 3.75 -15.87 0.23
C SER A 64 3.24 -14.44 0.25
N LEU A 65 2.43 -14.08 -0.74
CA LEU A 65 1.83 -12.75 -0.89
C LEU A 65 0.31 -12.86 -1.01
N CYS A 66 -0.43 -12.07 -0.23
CA CYS A 66 -1.88 -11.96 -0.37
C CYS A 66 -2.23 -11.17 -1.63
N GLY A 67 -2.41 -11.88 -2.76
CA GLY A 67 -2.78 -11.27 -4.04
C GLY A 67 -4.19 -10.66 -4.03
N ALA A 68 -5.07 -11.14 -3.16
CA ALA A 68 -6.41 -10.56 -3.00
C ALA A 68 -6.36 -9.14 -2.41
N GLU A 69 -5.30 -8.81 -1.66
CA GLU A 69 -5.20 -7.54 -0.95
C GLU A 69 -4.17 -6.59 -1.57
N ILE A 70 -3.28 -7.07 -2.46
CA ILE A 70 -2.20 -6.25 -3.04
C ILE A 70 -2.72 -5.02 -3.81
N HIS A 71 -3.92 -5.12 -4.41
CA HIS A 71 -4.56 -4.04 -5.15
C HIS A 71 -5.59 -3.25 -4.31
N ILE A 72 -5.83 -3.67 -3.07
CA ILE A 72 -6.72 -2.98 -2.16
C ILE A 72 -5.95 -1.81 -1.53
N PRO A 73 -6.43 -0.56 -1.65
CA PRO A 73 -5.84 0.56 -0.96
C PRO A 73 -5.75 0.28 0.54
N ASP A 74 -4.61 0.61 1.15
CA ASP A 74 -4.40 0.50 2.59
C ASP A 74 -4.25 -0.93 3.13
N ALA A 75 -3.93 -1.90 2.27
CA ALA A 75 -3.58 -3.25 2.71
C ALA A 75 -2.30 -3.26 3.57
N LEU A 76 -2.33 -4.01 4.67
CA LEU A 76 -1.22 -4.18 5.61
C LEU A 76 -0.88 -5.66 5.73
N GLU A 77 0.39 -5.95 6.03
CA GLU A 77 0.87 -7.29 6.40
C GLU A 77 0.54 -8.41 5.37
N ILE A 78 0.71 -8.12 4.09
CA ILE A 78 0.33 -9.05 3.01
C ILE A 78 1.45 -10.03 2.60
N ILE A 79 2.62 -10.02 3.25
CA ILE A 79 3.84 -10.73 2.80
C ILE A 79 4.45 -11.56 3.94
N TRP A 80 4.79 -12.82 3.66
CA TRP A 80 5.43 -13.74 4.60
C TRP A 80 6.58 -14.52 3.98
N LEU A 81 7.77 -14.44 4.58
CA LEU A 81 8.95 -15.19 4.13
C LEU A 81 8.71 -16.70 4.25
N LYS A 82 9.06 -17.43 3.19
CA LYS A 82 9.06 -18.91 3.17
C LYS A 82 10.47 -19.45 3.22
N GLU A 83 11.34 -18.89 2.40
CA GLU A 83 12.70 -19.35 2.25
C GLU A 83 13.59 -18.23 1.75
N PHE A 84 14.84 -18.26 2.18
CA PHE A 84 15.92 -17.44 1.63
C PHE A 84 17.14 -18.34 1.43
N GLN A 85 17.75 -18.26 0.26
CA GLN A 85 19.01 -18.92 -0.03
C GLN A 85 20.00 -17.95 -0.66
N LYS A 86 21.27 -18.11 -0.29
CA LYS A 86 22.38 -17.38 -0.91
C LYS A 86 22.79 -18.06 -2.21
N PHE A 87 23.25 -17.24 -3.16
CA PHE A 87 23.78 -17.66 -4.44
C PHE A 87 25.15 -17.01 -4.63
N ASP A 88 26.11 -17.78 -5.16
CA ASP A 88 27.45 -17.26 -5.45
C ASP A 88 27.39 -16.15 -6.52
N ASP A 89 26.47 -16.30 -7.48
CA ASP A 89 26.20 -15.33 -8.54
C ASP A 89 24.71 -15.34 -8.91
N ASN A 90 24.00 -14.29 -8.53
CA ASN A 90 22.58 -14.10 -8.87
C ASN A 90 22.32 -14.08 -10.38
N SER A 91 23.26 -13.56 -11.18
CA SER A 91 23.10 -13.44 -12.63
C SER A 91 23.14 -14.80 -13.33
N SER A 92 23.79 -15.78 -12.73
CA SER A 92 23.80 -17.19 -13.17
C SER A 92 22.52 -17.94 -12.78
N ALA A 93 21.78 -17.46 -11.78
CA ALA A 93 20.60 -18.14 -11.26
C ALA A 93 19.40 -18.00 -12.19
N ILE A 94 19.26 -16.84 -12.86
CA ILE A 94 18.19 -16.56 -13.80
C ILE A 94 18.66 -15.61 -14.90
N ASN A 95 18.61 -16.08 -16.15
CA ASN A 95 19.09 -15.33 -17.31
C ASN A 95 18.28 -15.70 -18.55
N VAL A 96 18.02 -14.73 -19.43
CA VAL A 96 17.26 -14.93 -20.67
C VAL A 96 17.88 -16.00 -21.58
N GLY A 97 19.21 -16.11 -21.62
CA GLY A 97 19.94 -17.05 -22.48
C GLY A 97 20.07 -18.47 -21.91
N THR A 98 20.19 -18.62 -20.60
CA THR A 98 20.44 -19.93 -19.94
C THR A 98 19.25 -20.47 -19.17
N GLY A 99 18.18 -19.68 -19.01
CA GLY A 99 16.98 -20.05 -18.28
C GLY A 99 17.13 -19.85 -16.78
N VAL A 100 16.50 -20.74 -16.00
CA VAL A 100 16.56 -20.75 -14.53
C VAL A 100 17.41 -21.93 -14.09
N ASN A 101 18.40 -21.67 -13.24
CA ASN A 101 19.28 -22.73 -12.75
C ASN A 101 18.51 -23.73 -11.86
N LYS A 102 19.14 -24.87 -11.57
CA LYS A 102 18.52 -25.93 -10.78
C LYS A 102 18.14 -25.47 -9.36
N GLN A 103 19.04 -24.78 -8.67
CA GLN A 103 18.82 -24.34 -7.28
C GLN A 103 17.60 -23.42 -7.17
N LEU A 104 17.51 -22.39 -8.02
CA LEU A 104 16.37 -21.47 -8.02
C LEU A 104 15.09 -22.15 -8.49
N THR A 105 15.18 -23.09 -9.44
CA THR A 105 14.04 -23.91 -9.86
C THR A 105 13.50 -24.74 -8.70
N ASP A 106 14.39 -25.41 -7.96
CA ASP A 106 14.02 -26.24 -6.81
C ASP A 106 13.35 -25.39 -5.71
N MET A 107 13.88 -24.20 -5.41
CA MET A 107 13.27 -23.24 -4.47
C MET A 107 11.84 -22.82 -4.89
N ILE A 108 11.65 -22.45 -6.16
CA ILE A 108 10.33 -22.02 -6.66
C ILE A 108 9.34 -23.20 -6.58
N MET A 109 9.74 -24.38 -7.05
CA MET A 109 8.85 -25.55 -7.12
C MET A 109 8.52 -26.13 -5.74
N GLN A 110 9.40 -25.97 -4.75
CA GLN A 110 9.16 -26.41 -3.38
C GLN A 110 7.93 -25.71 -2.75
N TRP A 111 7.77 -24.40 -3.00
CA TRP A 111 6.71 -23.61 -2.36
C TRP A 111 5.51 -23.32 -3.25
N ARG A 112 5.68 -23.42 -4.57
CA ARG A 112 4.61 -23.11 -5.52
C ARG A 112 3.54 -24.19 -5.51
N ARG A 113 2.28 -23.76 -5.41
CA ARG A 113 1.11 -24.63 -5.60
C ARG A 113 0.70 -24.70 -7.08
N PRO A 114 0.08 -25.80 -7.55
CA PRO A 114 -0.43 -25.91 -8.92
C PRO A 114 -1.39 -24.76 -9.31
N GLY A 115 -1.14 -24.15 -10.46
CA GLY A 115 -1.90 -22.99 -10.97
C GLY A 115 -1.56 -21.65 -10.32
N GLN A 116 -0.70 -21.63 -9.29
CA GLN A 116 -0.33 -20.39 -8.61
C GLN A 116 0.57 -19.52 -9.50
N LYS A 117 0.28 -18.21 -9.56
CA LYS A 117 1.13 -17.23 -10.23
C LYS A 117 2.36 -16.89 -9.38
N LEU A 118 3.47 -16.60 -10.06
CA LEU A 118 4.69 -16.09 -9.44
C LEU A 118 4.83 -14.58 -9.69
N VAL A 119 4.93 -13.81 -8.62
CA VAL A 119 5.16 -12.36 -8.66
C VAL A 119 6.67 -12.12 -8.75
N VAL A 120 7.10 -11.32 -9.73
CA VAL A 120 8.52 -11.07 -10.00
C VAL A 120 8.80 -9.59 -10.20
N GLY A 121 9.94 -9.12 -9.71
CA GLY A 121 10.30 -7.69 -9.73
C GLY A 121 10.93 -7.19 -11.03
N LYS A 122 11.26 -8.09 -11.97
CA LYS A 122 11.92 -7.76 -13.24
C LYS A 122 11.16 -8.38 -14.42
N PRO A 123 10.94 -7.65 -15.53
CA PRO A 123 10.25 -8.19 -16.71
C PRO A 123 11.05 -9.30 -17.40
N GLU A 124 12.39 -9.29 -17.28
CA GLU A 124 13.27 -10.34 -17.78
C GLU A 124 13.03 -11.65 -17.01
N TYR A 125 12.78 -11.56 -15.70
CA TYR A 125 12.50 -12.73 -14.87
C TYR A 125 11.16 -13.34 -15.23
N LYS A 126 10.14 -12.50 -15.44
CA LYS A 126 8.83 -12.93 -15.95
C LYS A 126 9.00 -13.74 -17.24
N SER A 127 9.66 -13.15 -18.22
CA SER A 127 9.85 -13.76 -19.55
C SER A 127 10.62 -15.08 -19.47
N THR A 128 11.68 -15.12 -18.66
CA THR A 128 12.52 -16.32 -18.47
C THR A 128 11.75 -17.43 -17.76
N ILE A 129 11.05 -17.13 -16.67
CA ILE A 129 10.31 -18.14 -15.90
C ILE A 129 9.11 -18.68 -16.69
N GLU A 130 8.38 -17.82 -17.39
CA GLU A 130 7.26 -18.25 -18.24
C GLU A 130 7.74 -19.16 -19.38
N THR A 131 8.88 -18.84 -19.99
CA THR A 131 9.44 -19.62 -21.12
C THR A 131 10.03 -20.96 -20.68
N PHE A 132 10.88 -20.96 -19.66
CA PHE A 132 11.67 -22.13 -19.29
C PHE A 132 10.97 -23.04 -18.27
N LEU A 133 10.11 -22.49 -17.41
CA LEU A 133 9.41 -23.26 -16.37
C LEU A 133 7.90 -23.40 -16.63
N GLY A 134 7.34 -22.67 -17.60
CA GLY A 134 5.90 -22.68 -17.88
C GLY A 134 5.05 -22.15 -16.72
N ILE A 135 5.64 -21.37 -15.81
CA ILE A 135 4.95 -20.80 -14.65
C ILE A 135 4.40 -19.42 -15.04
N PRO A 136 3.09 -19.17 -14.91
CA PRO A 136 2.51 -17.86 -15.16
C PRO A 136 3.03 -16.83 -14.15
N CYS A 137 3.44 -15.66 -14.63
CA CYS A 137 4.02 -14.63 -13.79
C CYS A 137 3.20 -13.34 -13.77
N LEU A 138 3.26 -12.62 -12.65
CA LEU A 138 2.69 -11.28 -12.48
C LEU A 138 3.82 -10.27 -12.32
N HIS A 139 3.76 -9.21 -13.12
CA HIS A 139 4.67 -8.07 -13.10
C HIS A 139 3.91 -6.86 -13.64
N ASP A 140 3.58 -5.92 -12.75
CA ASP A 140 2.82 -4.70 -13.03
C ASP A 140 3.26 -3.57 -12.08
N GLU A 141 2.66 -2.39 -12.22
CA GLU A 141 2.99 -1.21 -11.42
C GLU A 141 2.81 -1.44 -9.91
N VAL A 142 1.80 -2.21 -9.50
CA VAL A 142 1.55 -2.51 -8.07
C VAL A 142 2.62 -3.44 -7.53
N VAL A 143 3.03 -4.45 -8.32
CA VAL A 143 4.17 -5.31 -7.98
C VAL A 143 5.44 -4.47 -7.82
N MET A 144 5.66 -3.47 -8.67
CA MET A 144 6.83 -2.60 -8.54
C MET A 144 6.83 -1.79 -7.24
N GLU A 145 5.68 -1.29 -6.79
CA GLU A 145 5.55 -0.63 -5.47
C GLU A 145 5.86 -1.59 -4.32
N VAL A 146 5.39 -2.84 -4.39
CA VAL A 146 5.71 -3.86 -3.39
C VAL A 146 7.20 -4.16 -3.37
N MET A 147 7.81 -4.39 -4.53
CA MET A 147 9.25 -4.67 -4.66
C MET A 147 10.09 -3.50 -4.14
N TRP A 148 9.66 -2.26 -4.39
CA TRP A 148 10.27 -1.06 -3.84
C TRP A 148 10.27 -1.07 -2.31
N GLY A 149 9.11 -1.30 -1.69
CA GLY A 149 8.96 -1.36 -0.23
C GLY A 149 9.79 -2.47 0.40
N MET A 150 9.77 -3.66 -0.22
CA MET A 150 10.56 -4.81 0.22
C MET A 150 12.07 -4.54 0.15
N LYS A 151 12.57 -3.92 -0.92
CA LYS A 151 13.98 -3.52 -1.03
C LYS A 151 14.35 -2.50 0.05
N ARG A 152 13.53 -1.46 0.24
CA ARG A 152 13.81 -0.40 1.22
C ARG A 152 13.89 -0.93 2.66
N PHE A 153 13.06 -1.92 3.00
CA PHE A 153 12.99 -2.51 4.33
C PHE A 153 13.45 -3.97 4.34
N MET A 154 14.41 -4.32 3.48
CA MET A 154 14.83 -5.69 3.25
C MET A 154 15.22 -6.43 4.53
N SER A 155 15.90 -5.77 5.47
CA SER A 155 16.27 -6.36 6.76
C SER A 155 15.08 -6.82 7.62
N ASN A 156 13.90 -6.23 7.42
CA ASN A 156 12.69 -6.65 8.12
C ASN A 156 12.06 -7.90 7.48
N PHE A 157 12.22 -8.06 6.15
CA PHE A 157 11.62 -9.15 5.39
C PHE A 157 12.55 -10.36 5.24
N VAL A 158 13.85 -10.13 5.17
CA VAL A 158 14.90 -11.15 5.06
C VAL A 158 15.98 -10.86 6.12
N PRO A 159 15.74 -11.18 7.41
CA PRO A 159 16.71 -10.89 8.48
C PRO A 159 18.07 -11.58 8.31
N ALA A 160 18.13 -12.66 7.55
CA ALA A 160 19.35 -13.40 7.23
C ALA A 160 20.18 -12.78 6.09
N GLU A 161 19.67 -11.75 5.41
CA GLU A 161 20.44 -10.96 4.45
C GLU A 161 21.22 -9.87 5.20
N GLU A 162 22.54 -10.01 5.20
CA GLU A 162 23.46 -9.12 5.90
C GLU A 162 24.03 -8.04 4.97
N SER A 163 23.90 -8.24 3.66
CA SER A 163 24.43 -7.35 2.63
C SER A 163 23.52 -6.16 2.42
N LYS A 164 24.11 -4.97 2.25
CA LYS A 164 23.34 -3.78 1.86
C LYS A 164 23.03 -3.81 0.37
N LEU A 165 21.88 -3.25 0.01
CA LEU A 165 21.56 -2.98 -1.38
C LEU A 165 22.61 -2.03 -1.99
N PRO A 166 23.11 -2.32 -3.20
CA PRO A 166 23.90 -1.36 -3.96
C PRO A 166 23.15 -0.03 -4.11
N LYS A 167 23.88 1.09 -4.12
CA LYS A 167 23.27 2.43 -4.31
C LYS A 167 22.47 2.52 -5.61
N GLU A 168 22.94 1.87 -6.66
CA GLU A 168 22.30 1.81 -7.99
C GLU A 168 20.94 1.10 -7.94
N ASP A 169 20.79 0.11 -7.06
CA ASP A 169 19.54 -0.63 -6.85
C ASP A 169 18.62 0.02 -5.81
N SER A 170 19.10 1.09 -5.15
CA SER A 170 18.31 1.87 -4.21
C SER A 170 17.41 2.83 -4.98
N LEU A 171 16.15 2.42 -5.17
CA LEU A 171 15.16 3.27 -5.80
C LEU A 171 14.78 4.41 -4.85
N PRO A 172 14.98 5.69 -5.23
CA PRO A 172 14.82 6.81 -4.30
C PRO A 172 13.38 6.98 -3.84
N MET A 173 12.38 6.76 -4.69
CA MET A 173 10.98 7.05 -4.38
C MET A 173 10.03 6.13 -5.14
N SER A 174 8.94 5.74 -4.46
CA SER A 174 7.81 5.04 -5.06
C SER A 174 6.68 6.01 -5.40
N GLN A 175 5.84 5.66 -6.37
CA GLN A 175 4.71 6.49 -6.79
C GLN A 175 3.67 6.62 -5.67
N GLY A 176 3.42 5.54 -4.93
CA GLY A 176 2.51 5.54 -3.78
C GLY A 176 2.97 6.49 -2.68
N LEU A 177 4.27 6.48 -2.37
CA LEU A 177 4.86 7.40 -1.40
C LEU A 177 4.75 8.87 -1.87
N LEU A 178 5.05 9.15 -3.13
CA LEU A 178 4.92 10.50 -3.70
C LEU A 178 3.48 11.03 -3.59
N MET A 179 2.51 10.21 -4.03
CA MET A 179 1.09 10.55 -3.94
C MET A 179 0.62 10.75 -2.50
N PHE A 180 1.17 9.99 -1.55
CA PHE A 180 0.84 10.12 -0.14
C PHE A 180 1.41 11.43 0.45
N LEU A 181 2.69 11.72 0.21
CA LEU A 181 3.34 12.95 0.68
C LEU A 181 2.68 14.21 0.09
N SER A 182 2.34 14.18 -1.20
CA SER A 182 1.63 15.26 -1.88
C SER A 182 0.24 15.53 -1.27
N ARG A 183 -0.51 14.48 -0.91
CA ARG A 183 -1.80 14.61 -0.20
C ARG A 183 -1.67 15.31 1.16
N TYR A 184 -0.52 15.18 1.81
CA TYR A 184 -0.19 15.89 3.04
C TYR A 184 0.34 17.31 2.82
N GLY A 185 0.46 17.75 1.56
CA GLY A 185 0.97 19.07 1.18
C GLY A 185 2.49 19.17 1.15
N PHE A 186 3.21 18.04 1.09
CA PHE A 186 4.66 18.02 0.98
C PHE A 186 5.08 17.83 -0.49
N ASP A 187 5.86 18.79 -1.00
CA ASP A 187 6.56 18.67 -2.27
C ASP A 187 7.93 18.05 -2.01
N VAL A 188 8.10 16.80 -2.43
CA VAL A 188 9.30 16.00 -2.18
C VAL A 188 9.76 15.44 -3.53
N LYS A 189 11.03 15.69 -3.87
CA LYS A 189 11.69 15.10 -5.03
C LYS A 189 12.30 13.73 -4.68
N PRO A 190 12.55 12.84 -5.65
CA PRO A 190 13.16 11.55 -5.40
C PRO A 190 14.45 11.62 -4.55
N GLU A 191 15.33 12.56 -4.84
CA GLU A 191 16.65 12.71 -4.22
C GLU A 191 16.56 13.05 -2.72
N MET A 192 15.43 13.61 -2.28
CA MET A 192 15.21 13.99 -0.89
C MET A 192 14.82 12.81 0.00
N VAL A 193 14.38 11.68 -0.58
CA VAL A 193 13.78 10.58 0.18
C VAL A 193 14.82 9.75 0.92
N ASN A 194 14.87 9.96 2.22
CA ASN A 194 15.66 9.17 3.16
C ASN A 194 14.75 8.25 4.02
N GLU A 195 15.36 7.39 4.83
CA GLU A 195 14.62 6.44 5.68
C GLU A 195 13.69 7.13 6.67
N ASP A 196 14.06 8.30 7.19
CA ASP A 196 13.27 9.02 8.18
C ASP A 196 11.99 9.59 7.57
N ILE A 197 12.06 10.14 6.35
CA ILE A 197 10.88 10.58 5.59
C ILE A 197 9.93 9.40 5.35
N VAL A 198 10.45 8.25 4.89
CA VAL A 198 9.62 7.06 4.65
C VAL A 198 8.99 6.56 5.95
N ARG A 199 9.74 6.51 7.06
CA ARG A 199 9.23 6.06 8.36
C ARG A 199 8.16 7.01 8.92
N ALA A 200 8.36 8.32 8.79
CA ALA A 200 7.36 9.32 9.17
C ALA A 200 6.09 9.20 8.31
N ALA A 201 6.24 9.07 6.99
CA ALA A 201 5.13 8.87 6.06
C ALA A 201 4.34 7.58 6.38
N ALA A 202 5.02 6.46 6.61
CA ALA A 202 4.38 5.20 6.99
C ALA A 202 3.61 5.32 8.32
N THR A 203 4.13 6.09 9.28
CA THR A 203 3.43 6.33 10.55
C THR A 203 2.16 7.16 10.33
N LEU A 204 2.21 8.21 9.50
CA LEU A 204 1.05 9.01 9.14
C LEU A 204 0.01 8.17 8.39
N PHE A 205 0.46 7.32 7.47
CA PHE A 205 -0.40 6.39 6.74
C PHE A 205 -1.14 5.45 7.69
N HIS A 206 -0.46 4.87 8.68
CA HIS A 206 -1.12 4.07 9.72
C HIS A 206 -2.16 4.86 10.51
N CYS A 207 -1.93 6.15 10.80
CA CYS A 207 -2.92 6.99 11.47
C CYS A 207 -4.19 7.15 10.61
N ASP A 208 -4.03 7.34 9.29
CA ASP A 208 -5.15 7.46 8.36
C ASP A 208 -5.96 6.16 8.28
N ILE A 209 -5.28 5.02 8.30
CA ILE A 209 -5.95 3.71 8.37
C ILE A 209 -6.77 3.57 9.65
N ILE A 210 -6.20 3.93 10.80
CA ILE A 210 -6.90 3.86 12.09
C ILE A 210 -8.14 4.76 12.06
N GLU A 211 -8.00 6.01 11.60
CA GLU A 211 -9.13 6.93 11.50
C GLU A 211 -10.22 6.39 10.58
N LYS A 212 -9.87 5.90 9.38
CA LYS A 212 -10.81 5.34 8.41
C LYS A 212 -11.56 4.12 8.98
N LYS A 213 -10.85 3.23 9.67
CA LYS A 213 -11.45 2.06 10.34
C LYS A 213 -12.40 2.48 11.45
N CYS A 214 -12.00 3.43 12.29
CA CYS A 214 -12.83 3.92 13.39
C CYS A 214 -14.05 4.69 12.87
N CYS A 215 -13.89 5.53 11.84
CA CYS A 215 -14.96 6.28 11.19
C CYS A 215 -16.07 5.34 10.71
N ARG A 216 -15.73 4.27 9.98
CA ARG A 216 -16.70 3.27 9.54
C ARG A 216 -17.46 2.65 10.71
N ALA A 217 -16.73 2.14 11.71
CA ALA A 217 -17.33 1.50 12.87
C ALA A 217 -18.23 2.45 13.68
N LEU A 218 -17.87 3.72 13.79
CA LEU A 218 -18.64 4.73 14.50
C LEU A 218 -19.86 5.20 13.71
N LEU A 219 -19.77 5.30 12.38
CA LEU A 219 -20.93 5.62 11.53
C LEU A 219 -22.00 4.52 11.60
N ASP A 220 -21.59 3.25 11.68
CA ASP A 220 -22.51 2.11 11.82
C ASP A 220 -23.39 2.23 13.06
N VAL A 221 -22.85 2.76 14.17
CA VAL A 221 -23.60 2.96 15.43
C VAL A 221 -24.11 4.39 15.61
N GLY A 222 -23.62 5.35 14.83
CA GLY A 222 -23.92 6.78 14.97
C GLY A 222 -25.41 7.10 14.89
N HIS A 223 -26.15 6.36 14.08
CA HIS A 223 -27.60 6.53 13.92
C HIS A 223 -28.39 6.40 15.24
N TYR A 224 -27.84 5.70 16.25
CA TYR A 224 -28.44 5.62 17.58
C TYR A 224 -28.46 6.96 18.32
N LEU A 225 -27.50 7.86 18.06
CA LEU A 225 -27.50 9.21 18.66
C LEU A 225 -28.77 9.99 18.29
N LYS A 226 -29.16 9.91 17.01
CA LYS A 226 -30.40 10.54 16.52
C LYS A 226 -31.64 9.82 17.04
N ARG A 227 -31.63 8.49 17.06
CA ARG A 227 -32.79 7.67 17.43
C ARG A 227 -33.12 7.71 18.93
N GLU A 228 -32.12 7.54 19.79
CA GLU A 228 -32.31 7.41 21.23
C GLU A 228 -32.21 8.74 21.98
N SER A 229 -31.41 9.66 21.45
CA SER A 229 -31.09 10.95 22.09
C SER A 229 -31.54 12.18 21.31
N GLY A 230 -32.03 12.02 20.06
CA GLY A 230 -32.40 13.16 19.22
C GLY A 230 -31.21 14.05 18.82
N ILE A 231 -29.98 13.55 18.96
CA ILE A 231 -28.77 14.29 18.66
C ILE A 231 -28.43 14.12 17.19
N ASP A 232 -28.34 15.23 16.48
CA ASP A 232 -27.84 15.23 15.11
C ASP A 232 -26.31 15.17 15.10
N TYR A 233 -25.76 14.15 14.43
CA TYR A 233 -24.33 13.85 14.37
C TYR A 233 -23.76 13.99 12.95
N GLU A 234 -24.59 14.33 11.96
CA GLU A 234 -24.21 14.30 10.54
C GLU A 234 -23.03 15.24 10.20
N ASN A 235 -22.86 16.31 10.98
CA ASN A 235 -21.76 17.27 10.82
C ASN A 235 -20.57 17.02 11.78
N TRP A 236 -20.57 15.93 12.54
CA TRP A 236 -19.50 15.64 13.49
C TRP A 236 -18.34 14.93 12.80
N ASP A 237 -17.12 15.32 13.14
CA ASP A 237 -15.95 14.54 12.77
C ASP A 237 -15.87 13.22 13.56
N THR A 238 -14.99 12.32 13.09
CA THR A 238 -14.82 10.99 13.66
C THR A 238 -14.43 11.03 15.15
N LEU A 239 -13.58 11.98 15.56
CA LEU A 239 -13.13 12.11 16.94
C LEU A 239 -14.29 12.56 17.83
N LYS A 240 -15.06 13.55 17.39
CA LYS A 240 -16.26 14.02 18.09
C LYS A 240 -17.27 12.89 18.25
N LEU A 241 -17.54 12.13 17.19
CA LEU A 241 -18.42 10.96 17.28
C LEU A 241 -17.92 9.92 18.29
N ALA A 242 -16.62 9.62 18.30
CA ALA A 242 -16.00 8.71 19.26
C ALA A 242 -16.12 9.22 20.70
N THR A 243 -15.90 10.51 20.93
CA THR A 243 -16.00 11.13 22.27
C THR A 243 -17.42 11.02 22.81
N ALA A 244 -18.45 11.19 21.98
CA ALA A 244 -19.84 11.01 22.41
C ALA A 244 -20.10 9.58 22.91
N PHE A 245 -19.67 8.57 22.14
CA PHE A 245 -19.81 7.17 22.57
C PHE A 245 -18.94 6.85 23.80
N LYS A 246 -17.77 7.47 23.95
CA LYS A 246 -16.97 7.39 25.18
C LYS A 246 -17.73 7.96 26.38
N ILE A 247 -18.39 9.11 26.26
CA ILE A 247 -19.20 9.70 27.34
C ILE A 247 -20.35 8.77 27.70
N ILE A 248 -21.13 8.29 26.72
CA ILE A 248 -22.23 7.34 26.92
C ILE A 248 -21.74 6.08 27.65
N CYS A 249 -20.65 5.46 27.17
CA CYS A 249 -20.19 4.17 27.68
C CYS A 249 -19.46 4.25 29.02
N SER A 250 -18.77 5.37 29.29
CA SER A 250 -18.02 5.56 30.54
C SER A 250 -18.80 6.29 31.63
N ARG A 251 -19.88 7.01 31.25
CA ARG A 251 -20.63 7.96 32.08
C ARG A 251 -19.75 9.05 32.69
N LYS A 252 -18.69 9.43 31.96
CA LYS A 252 -17.72 10.42 32.40
C LYS A 252 -17.43 11.41 31.28
N ILE A 253 -17.52 12.67 31.65
CA ILE A 253 -17.00 13.79 30.87
C ILE A 253 -15.58 14.05 31.39
N GLY A 254 -14.61 14.10 30.47
CA GLY A 254 -13.25 14.49 30.78
C GLY A 254 -13.02 15.97 30.51
N ASP A 255 -11.98 16.54 31.11
CA ASP A 255 -11.60 17.95 30.93
C ASP A 255 -11.34 18.33 29.46
N SER A 256 -11.02 17.34 28.61
CA SER A 256 -10.77 17.52 27.17
C SER A 256 -12.01 17.41 26.28
N ASP A 257 -13.21 17.24 26.85
CA ASP A 257 -14.45 17.02 26.08
C ASP A 257 -15.18 18.35 25.71
N GLU A 258 -14.45 19.48 25.68
CA GLU A 258 -14.94 20.83 25.35
C GLU A 258 -15.57 20.95 23.95
N MET A 259 -15.48 19.90 23.12
CA MET A 259 -16.07 19.83 21.79
C MET A 259 -17.61 19.73 21.76
N PHE A 260 -18.25 19.53 22.91
CA PHE A 260 -19.70 19.48 23.08
C PHE A 260 -20.21 20.65 23.93
N SER A 261 -21.40 21.16 23.61
CA SER A 261 -22.12 22.05 24.52
C SER A 261 -22.63 21.29 25.74
N ASP A 262 -22.85 22.01 26.84
CA ASP A 262 -23.37 21.45 28.10
C ASP A 262 -24.66 20.66 27.87
N ASP A 263 -25.60 21.20 27.07
CA ASP A 263 -26.85 20.51 26.73
C ASP A 263 -26.61 19.13 26.09
N VAL A 264 -25.63 19.03 25.18
CA VAL A 264 -25.30 17.76 24.52
C VAL A 264 -24.63 16.83 25.51
N GLN A 265 -23.72 17.33 26.35
CA GLN A 265 -23.05 16.51 27.37
C GLN A 265 -24.04 15.93 28.37
N SER A 266 -24.95 16.75 28.91
CA SER A 266 -26.03 16.31 29.79
C SER A 266 -26.91 15.28 29.09
N LYS A 267 -27.29 15.53 27.84
CA LYS A 267 -28.13 14.60 27.07
C LYS A 267 -27.47 13.23 26.87
N LEU A 268 -26.17 13.20 26.55
CA LEU A 268 -25.40 11.96 26.39
C LEU A 268 -25.32 11.16 27.71
N LEU A 269 -25.23 11.83 28.85
CA LEU A 269 -25.23 11.19 30.16
C LEU A 269 -26.62 10.67 30.56
N ASP A 270 -27.64 11.50 30.41
CA ASP A 270 -29.02 11.19 30.81
C ASP A 270 -29.58 10.00 30.00
N ASP A 271 -29.23 9.94 28.72
CA ASP A 271 -29.70 8.88 27.82
C ASP A 271 -28.77 7.66 27.80
N ALA A 272 -27.68 7.63 28.57
CA ALA A 272 -26.64 6.59 28.47
C ALA A 272 -27.20 5.16 28.62
N ASP A 273 -28.20 4.96 29.48
CA ASP A 273 -28.82 3.65 29.70
C ASP A 273 -29.56 3.11 28.46
N LYS A 274 -30.00 3.98 27.54
CA LYS A 274 -30.67 3.56 26.28
C LYS A 274 -29.75 2.82 25.33
N TYR A 275 -28.43 2.97 25.50
CA TYR A 275 -27.42 2.39 24.60
C TYR A 275 -26.91 1.01 25.05
N LYS A 276 -27.32 0.54 26.23
CA LYS A 276 -26.76 -0.67 26.89
C LYS A 276 -26.79 -1.92 26.01
N ASP A 277 -27.85 -2.10 25.22
CA ASP A 277 -28.03 -3.26 24.33
C ASP A 277 -27.82 -2.92 22.85
N LEU A 278 -27.38 -1.68 22.55
CA LEU A 278 -27.18 -1.17 21.19
C LEU A 278 -25.71 -1.10 20.79
N VAL A 279 -24.83 -0.87 21.76
CA VAL A 279 -23.38 -0.73 21.53
C VAL A 279 -22.59 -1.53 22.56
N TYR A 280 -21.43 -2.02 22.15
CA TYR A 280 -20.49 -2.66 23.04
C TYR A 280 -19.56 -1.61 23.66
N ALA A 281 -19.79 -1.30 24.94
CA ALA A 281 -19.02 -0.26 25.65
C ALA A 281 -17.50 -0.41 25.51
N ARG A 282 -17.00 -1.65 25.57
CA ARG A 282 -15.57 -1.95 25.40
C ARG A 282 -15.04 -1.55 24.03
N ASP A 283 -15.82 -1.76 22.98
CA ASP A 283 -15.42 -1.42 21.62
C ASP A 283 -15.45 0.09 21.40
N CYS A 284 -16.49 0.78 21.88
CA CYS A 284 -16.56 2.24 21.82
C CYS A 284 -15.37 2.92 22.51
N LEU A 285 -15.01 2.45 23.71
CA LEU A 285 -13.86 2.99 24.45
C LEU A 285 -12.54 2.72 23.72
N ARG A 286 -12.35 1.50 23.19
CA ARG A 286 -11.16 1.15 22.40
C ARG A 286 -11.05 2.00 21.12
N LEU A 287 -12.16 2.25 20.43
CA LEU A 287 -12.19 3.11 19.24
C LEU A 287 -11.77 4.54 19.59
N TYR A 288 -12.30 5.09 20.69
CA TYR A 288 -11.91 6.40 21.20
C TYR A 288 -10.41 6.47 21.54
N GLU A 289 -9.89 5.51 22.31
CA GLU A 289 -8.47 5.46 22.70
C GLU A 289 -7.56 5.39 21.47
N ASN A 290 -7.89 4.54 20.49
CA ASN A 290 -7.15 4.40 19.24
C ASN A 290 -7.14 5.70 18.43
N LEU A 291 -8.28 6.40 18.36
CA LEU A 291 -8.39 7.68 17.66
C LEU A 291 -7.56 8.77 18.33
N VAL A 292 -7.68 8.94 19.65
CA VAL A 292 -6.89 9.92 20.40
C VAL A 292 -5.39 9.66 20.22
N ALA A 293 -4.96 8.40 20.33
CA ALA A 293 -3.58 8.01 20.07
C ALA A 293 -3.14 8.35 18.65
N ALA A 294 -3.95 8.00 17.64
CA ALA A 294 -3.66 8.30 16.23
C ALA A 294 -3.59 9.81 15.94
N TYR A 295 -4.49 10.62 16.50
CA TYR A 295 -4.48 12.07 16.34
C TYR A 295 -3.22 12.71 16.94
N ASN A 296 -2.85 12.29 18.16
CA ASN A 296 -1.64 12.77 18.82
C ASN A 296 -0.38 12.40 18.03
N VAL A 297 -0.27 11.14 17.60
CA VAL A 297 0.86 10.68 16.76
C VAL A 297 0.89 11.41 15.43
N ARG A 298 -0.27 11.60 14.78
CA ARG A 298 -0.38 12.31 13.51
C ARG A 298 0.12 13.74 13.61
N ALA A 299 -0.29 14.48 14.65
CA ALA A 299 0.16 15.87 14.85
C ALA A 299 1.69 15.94 14.97
N VAL A 300 2.27 15.14 15.87
CA VAL A 300 3.73 15.09 16.09
C VAL A 300 4.48 14.66 14.83
N LYS A 301 3.99 13.65 14.11
CA LYS A 301 4.65 13.12 12.91
C LYS A 301 4.52 14.04 11.71
N LYS A 302 3.42 14.78 11.58
CA LYS A 302 3.24 15.78 10.53
C LYS A 302 4.26 16.92 10.68
N ASP A 303 4.43 17.43 11.90
CA ASP A 303 5.44 18.47 12.18
C ASP A 303 6.86 17.94 11.99
N GLY A 304 7.14 16.72 12.47
CA GLY A 304 8.42 16.05 12.26
C GLY A 304 8.73 15.85 10.78
N LEU A 305 7.75 15.44 9.98
CA LEU A 305 7.91 15.26 8.53
C LEU A 305 8.19 16.61 7.84
N ALA A 306 7.51 17.69 8.24
CA ALA A 306 7.77 19.03 7.70
C ALA A 306 9.22 19.47 7.93
N LEU A 307 9.77 19.20 9.12
CA LEU A 307 11.18 19.49 9.44
C LEU A 307 12.15 18.64 8.60
N LEU A 308 11.85 17.35 8.43
CA LEU A 308 12.66 16.44 7.60
C LEU A 308 12.70 16.88 6.14
N VAL A 309 11.55 17.24 5.57
CA VAL A 309 11.44 17.75 4.19
C VAL A 309 12.20 19.06 4.02
N LYS A 310 12.09 19.98 4.99
CA LYS A 310 12.84 21.25 4.97
C LYS A 310 14.35 21.03 5.00
N ARG A 311 14.83 20.08 5.82
CA ARG A 311 16.26 19.74 5.89
C ARG A 311 16.73 19.13 4.58
N ALA A 312 16.01 18.14 4.05
CA ALA A 312 16.39 17.49 2.79
C ALA A 312 16.46 18.48 1.62
N ASN A 313 15.56 19.48 1.58
CA ASN A 313 15.62 20.56 0.59
C ASN A 313 16.87 21.43 0.73
N ALA A 314 17.29 21.74 1.96
CA ALA A 314 18.49 22.54 2.20
C ALA A 314 19.75 21.76 1.80
N ASP A 315 19.80 20.47 2.14
CA ASP A 315 20.92 19.58 1.80
C ASP A 315 21.05 19.42 0.27
N GLU A 316 19.94 19.25 -0.46
CA GLU A 316 19.93 19.21 -1.93
C GLU A 316 20.47 20.52 -2.53
N ALA A 317 20.00 21.66 -2.02
CA ALA A 317 20.42 22.97 -2.51
C ALA A 317 21.91 23.24 -2.25
N GLU A 318 22.45 22.79 -1.12
CA GLU A 318 23.88 22.89 -0.81
C GLU A 318 24.70 22.00 -1.74
N GLN A 319 24.27 20.74 -1.94
CA GLN A 319 24.96 19.79 -2.80
C GLN A 319 24.98 20.27 -4.27
N ALA A 320 23.89 20.83 -4.77
CA ALA A 320 23.81 21.43 -6.10
C ALA A 320 24.77 22.63 -6.27
N ARG A 321 24.92 23.47 -5.23
CA ARG A 321 25.88 24.59 -5.23
C ARG A 321 27.32 24.09 -5.26
N SER A 322 27.65 23.10 -4.43
CA SER A 322 29.01 22.52 -4.41
C SER A 322 29.40 21.90 -5.75
N ILE A 323 28.49 21.18 -6.41
CA ILE A 323 28.74 20.63 -7.75
C ILE A 323 28.97 21.75 -8.78
N THR A 324 28.16 22.81 -8.73
CA THR A 324 28.32 23.96 -9.62
C THR A 324 29.69 24.64 -9.44
N THR A 325 30.14 24.81 -8.19
CA THR A 325 31.46 25.37 -7.88
C THR A 325 32.60 24.50 -8.39
N ILE A 326 32.49 23.16 -8.26
CA ILE A 326 33.51 22.23 -8.77
C ILE A 326 33.61 22.31 -10.30
N ILE A 327 32.48 22.33 -11.00
CA ILE A 327 32.46 22.44 -12.48
C ILE A 327 33.09 23.75 -12.96
N GLN A 328 32.85 24.87 -12.24
CA GLN A 328 33.47 26.16 -12.56
C GLN A 328 34.98 26.23 -12.29
N MET A 329 35.53 25.33 -11.45
CA MET A 329 36.96 25.27 -11.17
C MET A 329 37.74 24.38 -12.16
N ASP A 330 37.04 23.51 -12.91
CA ASP A 330 37.63 22.60 -13.90
C ASP A 330 37.54 23.12 -15.35
N GLU A 331 36.99 24.32 -15.60
CA GLU A 331 37.12 24.99 -16.90
C GLU A 331 38.58 25.44 -17.12
N PRO A 332 39.27 25.01 -18.19
CA PRO A 332 40.60 25.49 -18.48
C PRO A 332 40.51 26.99 -18.79
N LEU A 333 41.33 27.78 -18.11
CA LEU A 333 41.61 29.15 -18.52
C LEU A 333 42.13 29.11 -19.96
N GLU A 334 41.27 29.41 -20.93
CA GLU A 334 41.71 29.64 -22.30
C GLU A 334 42.69 30.81 -22.27
N GLY A 335 43.97 30.50 -22.45
CA GLY A 335 45.10 31.43 -22.53
C GLY A 335 46.09 30.96 -23.58
#